data_AF-A0AAV6GAE4-F1
#
_entry.id   AF-A0AAV6GAE4-F1
#
_cell.length_a   1.000
_cell.length_b   1.000
_cell.length_c   1.000
_cell.angle_alpha   90.00
_cell.angle_beta   90.00
_cell.angle_gamma   90.00
#
_symmetry.space_group_name_H-M   'P 1'
#
loop_
_entity.id
_entity.type
_entity.pdbx_description
1 polymer ?
#
loop_
_entity_poly.entity_id
_entity_poly.type
_entity_poly.pdbx_seq_one_letter_code
_entity_poly.pdbx_strand_id
1 'polypeptide(L)'
;MSLLEACLGECKSTNTCISGLRPNSTCIKDFPLQLKASSMKINAGDPVSVSCEHNLTLDNIKEFIWLQDNKTLPCENTTQVNLKDSFPCKKASQLTLDDQFSDFNITCKIHSRCGNFTSDTLNITVTDNSLWILFICGGAAVFLILIFTLGMKLLLKRDIAQRQIRKRQNNVTNHATTTTTSTSE
;
A
#
# COMPACT_ATOMS: atom_id res chain seq x y z
N MET A 1 -24.06 -9.53 -40.39
CA MET A 1 -23.52 -8.19 -40.09
C MET A 1 -22.02 -8.30 -40.15
N SER A 2 -21.39 -7.60 -41.10
CA SER A 2 -19.99 -7.82 -41.41
C SER A 2 -19.09 -7.30 -40.28
N LEU A 3 -18.00 -8.02 -39.98
CA LEU A 3 -17.00 -7.63 -38.97
C LEU A 3 -16.40 -6.25 -39.28
N LEU A 4 -16.44 -5.88 -40.56
CA LEU A 4 -16.10 -4.57 -41.09
C LEU A 4 -17.07 -3.49 -40.62
N GLU A 5 -18.40 -3.70 -40.70
CA GLU A 5 -19.41 -2.73 -40.25
C GLU A 5 -19.39 -2.50 -38.74
N ALA A 6 -19.09 -3.53 -37.94
CA ALA A 6 -18.98 -3.39 -36.49
C ALA A 6 -17.80 -2.48 -36.10
N CYS A 7 -16.64 -2.64 -36.76
CA CYS A 7 -15.49 -1.76 -36.53
C CYS A 7 -15.63 -0.39 -37.23
N LEU A 8 -16.39 -0.28 -38.34
CA LEU A 8 -16.63 0.97 -39.10
C LEU A 8 -17.70 1.86 -38.45
N GLY A 9 -18.73 1.28 -37.81
CA GLY A 9 -19.83 2.02 -37.18
C GLY A 9 -19.38 2.91 -36.02
N GLU A 10 -18.26 2.58 -35.39
CA GLU A 10 -17.63 3.36 -34.31
C GLU A 10 -16.54 4.33 -34.82
N CYS A 11 -16.23 4.34 -36.13
CA CYS A 11 -15.21 5.20 -36.74
C CYS A 11 -15.64 6.66 -37.01
N LYS A 12 -16.64 7.21 -36.31
CA LYS A 12 -17.30 8.46 -36.73
C LYS A 12 -16.61 9.79 -36.34
N SER A 13 -15.36 9.81 -35.86
CA SER A 13 -14.79 11.09 -35.32
C SER A 13 -13.27 11.36 -35.36
N THR A 14 -12.42 10.69 -36.15
CA THR A 14 -11.06 11.23 -36.41
C THR A 14 -10.50 10.70 -37.72
N ASN A 15 -10.04 11.61 -38.58
CA ASN A 15 -9.65 11.39 -39.98
C ASN A 15 -8.21 10.88 -40.17
N THR A 16 -7.61 10.22 -39.18
CA THR A 16 -6.19 9.81 -39.24
C THR A 16 -6.06 8.28 -39.22
N CYS A 17 -6.12 7.67 -40.41
CA CYS A 17 -5.62 6.31 -40.64
C CYS A 17 -4.09 6.42 -40.87
N ILE A 18 -3.27 5.69 -40.11
CA ILE A 18 -1.81 5.68 -40.33
C ILE A 18 -1.54 5.03 -41.69
N SER A 19 -0.94 5.81 -42.59
CA SER A 19 -0.66 5.44 -43.97
C SER A 19 0.39 4.34 -44.03
N GLY A 20 0.08 3.19 -44.63
CA GLY A 20 1.07 2.12 -44.77
C GLY A 20 0.70 0.85 -45.51
N LEU A 21 -0.58 0.54 -45.81
CA LEU A 21 -0.89 -0.65 -46.62
C LEU A 21 -2.05 -0.42 -47.62
N ARG A 22 -1.85 -0.99 -48.81
CA ARG A 22 -2.68 -1.22 -50.02
C ARG A 22 -4.18 -0.82 -50.01
N PRO A 23 -4.78 -0.57 -51.21
CA PRO A 23 -6.14 -0.03 -51.38
C PRO A 23 -7.30 -1.00 -51.04
N ASN A 24 -7.05 -2.01 -50.21
CA ASN A 24 -8.05 -2.98 -49.76
C ASN A 24 -7.90 -3.37 -48.27
N SER A 25 -7.14 -2.60 -47.48
CA SER A 25 -6.97 -2.86 -46.05
C SER A 25 -7.80 -1.90 -45.21
N THR A 26 -8.83 -2.47 -44.56
CA THR A 26 -9.36 -2.11 -43.24
C THR A 26 -8.54 -1.03 -42.52
N CYS A 27 -9.01 0.21 -42.54
CA CYS A 27 -8.50 1.23 -41.64
C CYS A 27 -8.80 0.79 -40.20
N ILE A 28 -7.77 0.37 -39.47
CA ILE A 28 -7.85 0.17 -38.03
C ILE A 28 -7.64 1.54 -37.42
N LYS A 29 -8.74 2.13 -36.93
CA LYS A 29 -8.66 3.38 -36.21
C LYS A 29 -7.98 3.14 -34.87
N ASP A 30 -6.90 3.87 -34.62
CA ASP A 30 -6.32 3.94 -33.29
C ASP A 30 -7.30 4.73 -32.39
N PHE A 31 -7.72 4.14 -31.28
CA PHE A 31 -8.51 4.84 -30.27
C PHE A 31 -7.71 4.85 -28.97
N PRO A 32 -7.72 5.98 -28.24
CA PRO A 32 -6.91 6.11 -27.05
C PRO A 32 -7.43 5.14 -25.97
N LEU A 33 -6.60 4.17 -25.58
CA LEU A 33 -6.79 3.43 -24.34
C LEU A 33 -6.32 4.31 -23.19
N GLN A 34 -7.19 4.59 -22.24
CA GLN A 34 -6.84 5.37 -21.06
C GLN A 34 -6.88 4.48 -19.81
N LEU A 35 -5.87 4.60 -18.98
CA LEU A 35 -5.87 4.01 -17.64
C LEU A 35 -6.38 5.03 -16.64
N LYS A 36 -7.32 4.62 -15.78
CA LYS A 36 -7.71 5.37 -14.59
C LYS A 36 -7.38 4.56 -13.36
N ALA A 37 -6.63 5.12 -12.44
CA ALA A 37 -6.42 4.54 -11.13
C ALA A 37 -7.22 5.29 -10.07
N SER A 38 -7.59 4.60 -8.99
CA SER A 38 -8.15 5.22 -7.79
C SER A 38 -7.19 6.24 -7.19
N SER A 39 -5.88 5.97 -7.27
CA SER A 39 -4.82 6.92 -6.91
C SER A 39 -3.53 6.58 -7.65
N MET A 40 -2.73 7.61 -7.96
CA MET A 40 -1.35 7.46 -8.46
C MET A 40 -0.32 7.38 -7.33
N LYS A 41 -0.75 7.66 -6.08
CA LYS A 41 0.08 7.57 -4.88
C LYS A 41 -0.65 6.78 -3.80
N ILE A 42 -0.06 5.68 -3.36
CA ILE A 42 -0.64 4.80 -2.33
C ILE A 42 0.38 4.55 -1.22
N ASN A 43 -0.06 4.14 -0.03
CA ASN A 43 0.89 3.65 0.97
C ASN A 43 1.18 2.18 0.72
N ALA A 44 2.32 1.72 1.24
CA ALA A 44 2.67 0.30 1.18
C ALA A 44 1.56 -0.56 1.83
N GLY A 45 1.07 -1.55 1.08
CA GLY A 45 0.01 -2.46 1.50
C GLY A 45 -1.43 -1.96 1.27
N ASP A 46 -1.63 -0.72 0.80
CA ASP A 46 -2.98 -0.24 0.46
C ASP A 46 -3.46 -0.83 -0.88
N PRO A 47 -4.75 -1.19 -1.00
CA PRO A 47 -5.31 -1.68 -2.25
C PRO A 47 -5.44 -0.56 -3.27
N VAL A 48 -5.20 -0.88 -4.54
CA VAL A 48 -5.32 0.07 -5.66
C VAL A 48 -6.14 -0.54 -6.79
N SER A 49 -7.12 0.22 -7.27
CA SER A 49 -7.96 -0.20 -8.38
C SER A 49 -7.61 0.59 -9.62
N VAL A 50 -7.35 -0.10 -10.71
CA VAL A 50 -7.03 0.46 -12.03
C VAL A 50 -8.07 -0.04 -13.02
N SER A 51 -8.68 0.86 -13.78
CA SER A 51 -9.58 0.55 -14.88
C SER A 51 -8.96 0.95 -16.21
N CYS A 52 -9.28 0.16 -17.23
CA CYS A 52 -8.89 0.37 -18.61
C CYS A 52 -10.11 0.85 -19.38
N GLU A 53 -10.14 2.15 -19.68
CA GLU A 53 -11.22 2.77 -20.44
C GLU A 53 -10.97 2.61 -21.94
N HIS A 54 -12.00 2.11 -22.63
CA HIS A 54 -12.01 1.89 -24.06
C HIS A 54 -13.40 2.17 -24.63
N ASN A 55 -13.45 2.49 -25.92
CA ASN A 55 -14.71 2.69 -26.62
C ASN A 55 -15.24 1.44 -27.33
N LEU A 56 -14.50 0.32 -27.25
CA LEU A 56 -14.94 -0.93 -27.87
C LEU A 56 -16.15 -1.54 -27.15
N THR A 57 -17.10 -2.01 -27.94
CA THR A 57 -18.16 -2.92 -27.51
C THR A 57 -17.60 -4.28 -27.06
N LEU A 58 -18.16 -4.84 -25.98
CA LEU A 58 -17.69 -6.09 -25.33
C LEU A 58 -17.62 -7.29 -26.29
N ASP A 59 -18.47 -7.34 -27.32
CA ASP A 59 -18.50 -8.43 -28.31
C ASP A 59 -17.29 -8.43 -29.26
N ASN A 60 -16.63 -7.29 -29.39
CA ASN A 60 -15.44 -7.13 -30.20
C ASN A 60 -14.15 -7.43 -29.43
N ILE A 61 -14.22 -7.53 -28.11
CA ILE A 61 -13.06 -7.78 -27.25
C ILE A 61 -12.87 -9.28 -27.06
N LYS A 62 -11.70 -9.78 -27.45
CA LYS A 62 -11.30 -11.17 -27.24
C LYS A 62 -10.69 -11.34 -25.85
N GLU A 63 -9.78 -10.46 -25.48
CA GLU A 63 -9.17 -10.46 -24.15
C GLU A 63 -8.58 -9.12 -23.73
N PHE A 64 -8.58 -8.88 -22.41
CA PHE A 64 -7.77 -7.88 -21.72
C PHE A 64 -6.53 -8.55 -21.14
N ILE A 65 -5.40 -7.89 -21.28
CA ILE A 65 -4.11 -8.32 -20.78
C ILE A 65 -3.56 -7.18 -19.93
N TRP A 66 -3.38 -7.46 -18.64
CA TRP A 66 -2.77 -6.52 -17.71
C TRP A 66 -1.29 -6.82 -17.55
N LEU A 67 -0.48 -5.77 -17.58
CA LEU A 67 0.96 -5.84 -17.39
C LEU A 67 1.34 -5.01 -16.19
N GLN A 68 2.08 -5.61 -15.26
CA GLN A 68 2.79 -4.92 -14.19
C GLN A 68 4.28 -5.00 -14.47
N ASP A 69 4.95 -3.85 -14.57
CA ASP A 69 6.38 -3.75 -14.88
C ASP A 69 6.78 -4.57 -16.11
N ASN A 70 5.97 -4.47 -17.17
CA ASN A 70 6.07 -5.21 -18.42
C ASN A 70 5.90 -6.75 -18.31
N LYS A 71 5.46 -7.27 -17.16
CA LYS A 71 5.15 -8.68 -16.95
C LYS A 71 3.65 -8.88 -16.93
N THR A 72 3.17 -9.89 -17.64
CA THR A 72 1.75 -10.23 -17.66
C THR A 72 1.31 -10.68 -16.27
N LEU A 73 0.26 -10.05 -15.75
CA LEU A 73 -0.32 -10.44 -14.47
C LEU A 73 -1.10 -11.75 -14.64
N PRO A 74 -0.82 -12.77 -13.80
CA PRO A 74 -1.63 -13.98 -13.79
C PRO A 74 -3.04 -13.65 -13.28
N CYS A 75 -4.04 -14.33 -13.84
CA CYS A 75 -5.45 -14.13 -13.50
C CYS A 75 -5.82 -14.45 -12.04
N GLU A 76 -4.89 -15.01 -11.27
CA GLU A 76 -5.03 -15.39 -9.86
C GLU A 76 -4.91 -14.18 -8.91
N ASN A 77 -4.16 -13.14 -9.29
CA ASN A 77 -3.92 -11.95 -8.46
C ASN A 77 -4.91 -10.80 -8.74
N THR A 78 -5.97 -11.04 -9.51
CA THR A 78 -7.00 -10.05 -9.82
C THR A 78 -8.20 -10.26 -8.92
N THR A 79 -8.17 -9.68 -7.73
CA THR A 79 -9.30 -9.70 -6.81
C THR A 79 -10.39 -8.73 -7.32
N GLN A 80 -11.53 -9.30 -7.70
CA GLN A 80 -12.79 -8.64 -8.10
C GLN A 80 -12.92 -8.18 -9.57
N VAL A 81 -13.37 -9.14 -10.38
CA VAL A 81 -14.22 -8.87 -11.53
C VAL A 81 -15.64 -8.58 -11.01
N ASN A 82 -15.95 -7.33 -10.69
CA ASN A 82 -17.35 -6.91 -10.50
C ASN A 82 -18.01 -6.70 -11.87
N LEU A 83 -18.16 -7.80 -12.61
CA LEU A 83 -19.17 -7.91 -13.64
C LEU A 83 -19.99 -9.13 -13.26
N LYS A 84 -21.26 -8.89 -12.91
CA LYS A 84 -22.29 -9.93 -12.95
C LYS A 84 -22.08 -10.71 -14.25
N ASP A 85 -21.94 -12.01 -14.10
CA ASP A 85 -21.58 -13.01 -15.12
C ASP A 85 -20.12 -13.44 -15.02
N SER A 86 -19.98 -14.62 -14.42
CA SER A 86 -18.81 -15.50 -14.39
C SER A 86 -18.12 -15.61 -15.76
N PHE A 87 -17.28 -14.62 -16.09
CA PHE A 87 -16.36 -14.70 -17.22
C PHE A 87 -14.92 -14.81 -16.71
N PRO A 88 -14.06 -15.63 -17.34
CA PRO A 88 -12.65 -15.70 -16.99
C PRO A 88 -12.03 -14.31 -17.10
N CYS A 89 -11.05 -13.99 -16.23
CA CYS A 89 -10.38 -12.67 -16.10
C CYS A 89 -9.94 -12.01 -17.42
N LYS A 90 -9.89 -12.78 -18.51
CA LYS A 90 -9.78 -12.33 -19.91
C LYS A 90 -10.76 -11.21 -20.30
N LYS A 91 -11.87 -10.97 -19.60
CA LYS A 91 -12.81 -9.88 -19.94
C LYS A 91 -12.87 -8.73 -18.92
N ALA A 92 -11.97 -8.69 -17.94
CA ALA A 92 -12.00 -7.68 -16.89
C ALA A 92 -11.31 -6.39 -17.32
N SER A 93 -12.10 -5.32 -17.50
CA SER A 93 -11.62 -3.96 -17.72
C SER A 93 -11.15 -3.27 -16.44
N GLN A 94 -11.28 -3.91 -15.27
CA GLN A 94 -10.84 -3.41 -13.98
C GLN A 94 -9.92 -4.44 -13.30
N LEU A 95 -8.87 -3.93 -12.67
CA LEU A 95 -7.85 -4.67 -11.93
C LEU A 95 -7.73 -4.06 -10.54
N THR A 96 -7.81 -4.88 -9.50
CA THR A 96 -7.43 -4.50 -8.13
C THR A 96 -6.12 -5.18 -7.81
N LEU A 97 -5.14 -4.43 -7.33
CA LEU A 97 -3.90 -4.95 -6.79
C LEU A 97 -3.86 -4.68 -5.29
N ASP A 98 -3.52 -5.71 -4.54
CA ASP A 98 -3.32 -5.66 -3.10
C ASP A 98 -1.82 -5.88 -2.80
N ASP A 99 -1.39 -5.58 -1.57
CA ASP A 99 -0.04 -5.91 -1.07
C ASP A 99 1.14 -5.36 -1.91
N GLN A 100 0.99 -4.14 -2.42
CA GLN A 100 2.05 -3.46 -3.17
C GLN A 100 2.99 -2.71 -2.20
N PHE A 101 4.27 -3.05 -2.22
CA PHE A 101 5.30 -2.48 -1.32
C PHE A 101 6.34 -1.60 -2.03
N SER A 102 6.28 -1.52 -3.36
CA SER A 102 7.21 -0.74 -4.18
C SER A 102 6.50 -0.09 -5.34
N ASP A 103 7.06 1.01 -5.86
CA ASP A 103 6.63 1.64 -7.11
C ASP A 103 6.48 0.59 -8.22
N PHE A 104 5.43 0.74 -9.03
CA PHE A 104 5.14 -0.19 -10.10
C PHE A 104 4.41 0.50 -11.24
N ASN A 105 4.60 -0.05 -12.43
CA ASN A 105 4.02 0.46 -13.65
C ASN A 105 2.93 -0.48 -14.16
N ILE A 106 1.75 0.06 -14.46
CA ILE A 106 0.64 -0.69 -15.04
C ILE A 106 0.44 -0.32 -16.50
N THR A 107 0.19 -1.33 -17.33
CA THR A 107 -0.22 -1.16 -18.73
C THR A 107 -1.37 -2.10 -19.04
N CYS A 108 -2.37 -1.63 -19.77
CA CYS A 108 -3.47 -2.43 -20.28
C CYS A 108 -3.27 -2.70 -21.78
N LYS A 109 -3.49 -3.93 -22.21
CA LYS A 109 -3.58 -4.31 -23.62
C LYS A 109 -4.92 -4.95 -23.90
N ILE A 110 -5.55 -4.56 -25.00
CA ILE A 110 -6.80 -5.13 -25.47
C ILE A 110 -6.56 -5.84 -26.80
N HIS A 111 -6.79 -7.15 -26.82
CA HIS A 111 -6.86 -7.92 -28.04
C HIS A 111 -8.32 -7.94 -28.50
N SER A 112 -8.60 -7.33 -29.65
CA SER A 112 -9.95 -7.24 -30.20
C SER A 112 -10.01 -7.78 -31.63
N ARG A 113 -11.22 -7.90 -32.16
CA ARG A 113 -11.45 -8.20 -33.58
C ARG A 113 -11.01 -7.06 -34.50
N CYS A 114 -10.98 -5.83 -33.99
CA CYS A 114 -10.59 -4.64 -34.74
C CYS A 114 -9.07 -4.39 -34.70
N GLY A 115 -8.33 -5.05 -33.81
CA GLY A 115 -6.88 -4.88 -33.65
C GLY A 115 -6.39 -5.05 -32.22
N ASN A 116 -5.09 -4.81 -32.04
CA ASN A 116 -4.42 -4.83 -30.74
C ASN A 116 -4.16 -3.41 -30.30
N PHE A 117 -4.63 -3.08 -29.11
CA PHE A 117 -4.48 -1.74 -28.53
C PHE A 117 -3.71 -1.84 -27.24
N THR A 118 -2.83 -0.88 -26.99
CA THR A 118 -2.00 -0.80 -25.78
C THR A 118 -2.18 0.59 -25.20
N SER A 119 -2.45 0.67 -23.90
CA SER A 119 -2.50 1.95 -23.19
C SER A 119 -1.11 2.53 -23.00
N ASP A 120 -1.04 3.82 -22.71
CA ASP A 120 0.13 4.37 -22.06
C ASP A 120 0.37 3.70 -20.70
N THR A 121 1.62 3.73 -20.26
CA THR A 121 2.02 3.17 -18.97
C THR A 121 1.68 4.14 -17.84
N LEU A 122 0.93 3.65 -16.85
CA LEU A 122 0.60 4.40 -15.64
C LEU A 122 1.57 4.02 -14.53
N ASN A 123 2.34 4.99 -14.04
CA ASN A 123 3.22 4.82 -12.90
C ASN A 123 2.47 5.11 -11.59
N ILE A 124 2.49 4.16 -10.66
CA ILE A 124 1.91 4.30 -9.32
C ILE A 124 3.06 4.28 -8.31
N THR A 125 3.19 5.37 -7.55
CA THR A 125 4.24 5.50 -6.53
C THR A 125 3.72 5.00 -5.18
N VAL A 126 4.50 4.17 -4.51
CA VAL A 126 4.19 3.59 -3.21
C VAL A 126 5.03 4.30 -2.14
N THR A 127 4.34 4.90 -1.18
CA THR A 127 4.98 5.57 -0.05
C THR A 127 5.21 4.56 1.05
N ASP A 128 6.48 4.36 1.42
CA ASP A 128 6.86 3.52 2.55
C ASP A 128 6.99 4.34 3.84
N ASN A 129 6.15 4.00 4.83
CA ASN A 129 6.15 4.62 6.15
C ASN A 129 6.96 3.80 7.18
N SER A 130 7.65 2.73 6.77
CA SER A 130 8.45 1.87 7.64
C SER A 130 9.49 2.64 8.46
N LEU A 131 10.15 3.63 7.85
CA LEU A 131 11.14 4.49 8.51
C LEU A 131 10.54 5.29 9.67
N TRP A 132 9.32 5.80 9.52
CA TRP A 132 8.63 6.52 10.59
C TRP A 132 8.28 5.61 11.75
N ILE A 133 7.84 4.39 11.46
CA ILE A 133 7.54 3.37 12.47
C ILE A 133 8.80 2.99 13.25
N LEU A 134 9.92 2.79 12.55
CA LEU A 134 11.22 2.53 13.18
C LEU A 134 11.67 3.69 14.07
N PHE A 135 11.45 4.94 13.64
CA PHE A 135 11.82 6.11 14.42
C PHE A 135 10.99 6.24 15.71
N ILE A 136 9.68 6.00 15.64
CA ILE A 136 8.78 6.03 16.79
C ILE A 136 9.10 4.87 17.75
N CYS A 137 9.26 3.66 17.22
CA CYS A 137 9.53 2.48 18.02
C CYS A 137 10.92 2.56 18.68
N GLY A 138 11.95 2.93 17.91
CA GLY A 138 13.30 3.13 18.40
C GLY A 138 13.39 4.28 19.41
N GLY A 139 12.76 5.42 19.09
CA GLY A 139 12.72 6.58 19.98
C GLY A 139 12.02 6.28 21.31
N ALA A 140 10.88 5.60 21.28
CA ALA A 140 10.16 5.21 22.49
C ALA A 140 10.99 4.26 23.38
N ALA A 141 11.69 3.29 22.80
CA ALA A 141 12.54 2.37 23.55
C ALA A 141 13.66 3.11 24.30
N VAL A 142 14.36 4.02 23.63
CA VAL A 142 15.43 4.83 24.25
C VAL A 142 14.87 5.71 25.37
N PHE A 143 13.73 6.36 25.13
CA PHE A 143 13.08 7.22 26.11
C PHE A 143 12.66 6.45 27.38
N LEU A 144 12.08 5.25 27.22
CA LEU A 144 11.70 4.40 28.34
C LEU A 144 12.92 3.98 29.18
N ILE A 145 14.03 3.60 28.54
CA ILE A 145 15.27 3.23 29.25
C ILE A 145 15.81 4.42 30.07
N LEU A 146 15.76 5.63 29.54
CA LEU A 146 16.18 6.83 30.27
C LEU A 146 15.30 7.09 31.49
N ILE A 147 13.98 6.95 31.37
CA ILE A 147 13.06 7.09 32.52
C ILE A 147 13.35 6.02 33.58
N PHE A 148 13.52 4.76 33.19
CA PHE A 148 13.80 3.68 34.14
C PHE A 148 15.12 3.89 34.87
N THR A 149 16.19 4.28 34.17
CA THR A 149 17.50 4.53 34.78
C THR A 149 17.48 5.72 35.74
N LEU A 150 16.81 6.82 35.39
CA LEU A 150 16.62 7.98 36.27
C LEU A 150 15.72 7.64 37.47
N GLY A 151 14.63 6.91 37.23
CA GLY A 151 13.68 6.47 38.25
C GLY A 151 14.34 5.60 39.32
N MET A 152 15.10 4.57 38.91
CA MET A 152 15.84 3.73 39.84
C MET A 152 16.87 4.52 40.66
N LYS A 153 17.56 5.48 40.04
CA LYS A 153 18.53 6.34 40.74
C LYS A 153 17.86 7.19 41.82
N LEU A 154 16.66 7.72 41.56
CA LEU A 154 15.89 8.48 42.55
C LEU A 154 15.37 7.60 43.69
N LEU A 155 14.87 6.39 43.37
CA LEU A 155 14.40 5.43 44.37
C LEU A 155 15.53 4.98 45.30
N LEU A 156 16.71 4.67 44.76
CA LEU A 156 17.91 4.33 45.55
C LEU A 156 18.30 5.46 46.50
N LYS A 157 18.33 6.72 46.02
CA LYS A 157 18.61 7.88 46.88
C LYS A 157 17.59 8.01 48.00
N ARG A 158 16.30 7.80 47.71
CA ARG A 158 15.22 7.87 48.70
C ARG A 158 15.33 6.76 49.75
N ASP A 159 15.63 5.53 49.32
CA ASP A 159 15.77 4.39 50.24
C ASP A 159 17.01 4.54 51.13
N ILE A 160 18.13 5.02 50.58
CA ILE A 160 19.34 5.33 51.37
C ILE A 160 19.04 6.39 52.44
N ALA A 161 18.32 7.46 52.09
CA ALA A 161 17.93 8.51 53.05
C ALA A 161 17.02 7.95 54.16
N GLN A 162 16.03 7.13 53.81
CA GLN A 162 15.15 6.49 54.80
C GLN A 162 15.90 5.51 55.72
N ARG A 163 16.84 4.73 55.17
CA ARG A 163 17.68 3.83 55.97
C ARG A 163 18.57 4.60 56.95
N GLN A 164 19.09 5.77 56.58
CA GLN A 164 19.87 6.59 57.50
C GLN A 164 19.03 7.13 58.66
N ILE A 165 17.78 7.53 58.42
CA ILE A 165 16.86 8.00 59.48
C ILE A 165 16.52 6.86 60.45
N ARG A 166 16.21 5.66 59.94
CA ARG A 166 15.94 4.47 60.77
C ARG A 166 17.14 4.06 61.62
N LYS A 167 18.36 4.12 61.08
CA LYS A 167 19.59 3.88 61.84
C LYS A 167 19.79 4.91 62.96
N ARG A 168 19.45 6.18 62.73
CA ARG A 168 19.51 7.23 63.77
C ARG A 168 18.47 7.02 64.86
N GLN A 169 17.24 6.63 64.53
CA GLN A 169 16.21 6.33 65.54
C GLN A 169 16.60 5.15 66.44
N ASN A 170 17.08 4.03 65.89
CA ASN A 170 17.48 2.88 66.70
C ASN A 170 18.64 3.19 67.66
N ASN A 171 19.56 4.09 67.28
CA ASN A 171 20.67 4.49 68.15
C ASN A 171 20.22 5.41 69.30
N VAL A 172 19.16 6.20 69.10
CA VAL A 172 18.56 7.06 70.15
C VAL A 172 17.71 6.24 71.12
N THR A 173 16.97 5.24 70.64
CA THR A 173 16.16 4.37 71.50
C THR A 173 17.03 3.47 72.39
N ASN A 174 18.13 2.92 71.84
CA ASN A 174 19.06 2.11 72.64
C ASN A 174 19.80 2.93 73.71
N HIS A 175 20.01 4.23 73.51
CA HIS A 175 20.60 5.11 74.53
C HIS A 175 19.60 5.56 75.62
N ALA A 176 18.29 5.55 75.34
CA ALA A 176 17.25 5.89 76.30
C ALA A 176 16.91 4.71 77.25
N THR A 177 17.16 3.46 76.84
CA THR A 177 16.88 2.28 77.67
C THR A 177 17.99 1.97 78.70
N THR A 178 19.18 2.56 78.58
CA THR A 178 20.29 2.33 79.54
C THR A 178 20.25 3.26 80.77
N THR A 179 19.39 4.28 80.78
CA THR A 179 19.40 5.31 81.84
C THR A 179 18.30 5.13 82.91
N THR A 180 17.44 4.12 82.79
CA THR A 180 16.27 3.92 83.69
C THR A 180 16.32 2.67 84.57
N THR A 181 17.49 2.05 84.76
CA THR A 181 17.66 0.84 85.61
C THR A 181 18.67 1.02 86.75
N SER A 182 18.78 2.21 87.35
CA SER A 182 19.58 2.40 88.56
C SER A 182 19.08 3.54 89.47
N THR A 183 17.94 3.35 90.13
CA THR A 183 17.62 4.01 91.43
C THR A 183 16.28 3.50 91.99
N SER A 184 16.32 2.46 92.81
CA SER A 184 15.39 2.25 93.92
C SER A 184 15.89 1.10 94.79
N GLU A 185 16.76 1.43 95.73
CA GLU A 185 16.92 0.72 97.01
C GLU A 185 16.67 1.73 98.13
#